data_AF-A0A371YTS3-F1
#
_entry.id   AF-A0A371YTS3-F1
#
_cell.length_a   1.000
_cell.length_b   1.000
_cell.length_c   1.000
_cell.angle_alpha   90.00
_cell.angle_beta   90.00
_cell.angle_gamma   90.00
#
_symmetry.space_group_name_H-M   'P 1'
#
loop_
_entity.id
_entity.type
_entity.pdbx_description
1 polymer ?
#
loop_
_entity_poly.entity_id
_entity_poly.type
_entity_poly.pdbx_seq_one_letter_code
_entity_poly.pdbx_strand_id
1 'polypeptide(L)'
;MFISSGKEEKIYFSGYEFKYILKPRSYDTNHLIIVLSGFGSTTDFNYDFQNALKKSCRAAILWIKDDFFHNNCATYYLNPLGNNSLENAVNLFIQEVQAFLGIDKNHCTFLGCSKGGASALYYGIKNNIKNIVMSAPTLLAGSFVGGLAPQDLVKPCAKFMCNGVVNDANLKTFDHKILNELLSDQNYDKNIFLISSESDYLHADQIKPFIGIFNKYSNFNYIEAKSPLVRTHPDVTFFNAPLILSIINCLAFNMTPAFLNSITLGDDLNKKAKITKEPIFEIKKLEFDHASKFHIEGIFFLRGIACAHYSDLDYILYLESTHQNIKIHLAKGNCPSITKDYYADAFVNYDKSYFCTKGYAGLSLANIPLGQYKISIEIIMHSGEHSKMRCKRNIHQPIISPDGHYEIFSQENNIFLEIK
;
A
#
# COMPACT_ATOMS: atom_id res chain seq x y z
N MET A 1 -6.52 17.41 26.79
CA MET A 1 -7.09 18.31 25.75
C MET A 1 -6.59 17.81 24.40
N PHE A 2 -7.45 17.74 23.37
CA PHE A 2 -7.04 17.30 22.04
C PHE A 2 -6.09 18.31 21.39
N ILE A 3 -5.15 17.81 20.59
CA ILE A 3 -4.17 18.62 19.88
C ILE A 3 -4.41 18.44 18.37
N SER A 4 -4.71 19.54 17.69
CA SER A 4 -4.92 19.57 16.23
C SER A 4 -3.67 20.07 15.52
N SER A 5 -2.55 19.35 15.66
CA SER A 5 -1.23 19.74 15.15
C SER A 5 -0.96 19.27 13.72
N GLY A 6 -1.76 18.33 13.19
CA GLY A 6 -1.47 17.60 11.96
C GLY A 6 -0.28 16.62 12.08
N LYS A 7 0.26 16.43 13.27
CA LYS A 7 1.31 15.45 13.62
C LYS A 7 0.71 14.32 14.46
N GLU A 8 1.48 13.26 14.66
CA GLU A 8 1.08 12.17 15.55
C GLU A 8 1.11 12.65 16.99
N GLU A 9 0.00 12.43 17.67
CA GLU A 9 -0.23 12.74 19.07
C GLU A 9 -0.64 11.46 19.81
N LYS A 10 -0.40 11.45 21.11
CA LYS A 10 -0.81 10.38 22.01
C LYS A 10 -1.67 10.92 23.13
N ILE A 11 -2.74 10.21 23.46
CA ILE A 11 -3.57 10.55 24.62
C ILE A 11 -4.13 9.28 25.23
N TYR A 12 -4.08 9.20 26.56
CA TYR A 12 -4.75 8.14 27.30
C TYR A 12 -6.22 8.52 27.51
N PHE A 13 -7.15 7.71 27.01
CA PHE A 13 -8.58 7.99 27.03
C PHE A 13 -9.38 6.70 27.21
N SER A 14 -10.36 6.70 28.13
CA SER A 14 -11.23 5.55 28.41
C SER A 14 -10.51 4.21 28.58
N GLY A 15 -9.32 4.22 29.21
CA GLY A 15 -8.53 3.02 29.47
C GLY A 15 -7.54 2.59 28.39
N TYR A 16 -7.38 3.38 27.32
CA TYR A 16 -6.53 3.04 26.17
C TYR A 16 -5.61 4.20 25.76
N GLU A 17 -4.40 3.90 25.27
CA GLU A 17 -3.54 4.89 24.60
C GLU A 17 -3.98 5.03 23.14
N PHE A 18 -4.54 6.19 22.78
CA PHE A 18 -4.86 6.54 21.41
C PHE A 18 -3.65 7.18 20.74
N LYS A 19 -3.20 6.58 19.64
CA LYS A 19 -2.25 7.19 18.70
C LYS A 19 -3.05 7.74 17.52
N TYR A 20 -3.05 9.05 17.36
CA TYR A 20 -3.90 9.72 16.39
C TYR A 20 -3.19 10.89 15.70
N ILE A 21 -3.72 11.29 14.55
CA ILE A 21 -3.39 12.56 13.92
C ILE A 21 -4.67 13.33 13.74
N LEU A 22 -4.72 14.54 14.27
CA LEU A 22 -5.81 15.47 13.99
C LEU A 22 -5.27 16.63 13.15
N LYS A 23 -5.64 16.64 11.87
CA LYS A 23 -5.39 17.77 10.97
C LYS A 23 -6.55 18.77 11.11
N PRO A 24 -6.26 20.06 11.34
CA PRO A 24 -7.30 21.08 11.34
C PRO A 24 -7.90 21.26 9.95
N ARG A 25 -9.17 21.66 9.92
CA ARG A 25 -9.80 22.15 8.68
C ARG A 25 -9.10 23.41 8.18
N SER A 26 -9.23 23.66 6.89
CA SER A 26 -8.81 24.92 6.26
C SER A 26 -10.06 25.70 5.84
N TYR A 27 -9.99 27.02 5.94
CA TYR A 27 -11.12 27.92 5.66
C TYR A 27 -12.37 27.57 6.50
N ASP A 28 -13.55 27.64 5.90
CA ASP A 28 -14.87 27.42 6.48
C ASP A 28 -15.42 26.00 6.27
N THR A 29 -14.58 25.05 5.83
CA THR A 29 -15.03 23.67 5.55
C THR A 29 -15.49 22.97 6.84
N ASN A 30 -16.80 22.87 7.03
CA ASN A 30 -17.43 22.25 8.20
C ASN A 30 -17.69 20.77 7.97
N HIS A 31 -16.62 19.98 7.97
CA HIS A 31 -16.70 18.53 7.83
C HIS A 31 -15.52 17.83 8.53
N LEU A 32 -15.75 16.65 9.07
CA LEU A 32 -14.72 15.78 9.68
C LEU A 32 -14.62 14.46 8.91
N ILE A 33 -13.43 14.12 8.44
CA ILE A 33 -13.13 12.80 7.88
C ILE A 33 -12.44 11.97 8.97
N ILE A 34 -12.98 10.81 9.26
CA ILE A 34 -12.44 9.86 10.24
C ILE A 34 -11.83 8.70 9.46
N VAL A 35 -10.50 8.56 9.52
CA VAL A 35 -9.76 7.52 8.82
C VAL A 35 -9.36 6.43 9.82
N LEU A 36 -9.90 5.24 9.61
CA LEU A 36 -9.49 4.04 10.33
C LEU A 36 -8.47 3.29 9.49
N SER A 37 -7.28 3.11 10.04
CA SER A 37 -6.12 2.59 9.34
C SER A 37 -6.16 1.07 9.19
N GLY A 38 -5.65 0.56 8.07
CA GLY A 38 -5.43 -0.84 7.75
C GLY A 38 -4.21 -1.44 8.45
N PHE A 39 -3.82 -2.64 8.03
CA PHE A 39 -2.54 -3.24 8.43
C PHE A 39 -1.40 -2.52 7.70
N GLY A 40 -0.33 -2.15 8.39
CA GLY A 40 0.84 -1.53 7.75
C GLY A 40 1.81 -2.56 7.16
N SER A 41 2.57 -2.14 6.13
CA SER A 41 3.45 -3.02 5.32
C SER A 41 4.89 -3.16 5.85
N THR A 42 5.35 -2.21 6.67
CA THR A 42 6.74 -2.11 7.18
C THR A 42 6.79 -1.89 8.69
N THR A 43 5.78 -1.21 9.21
CA THR A 43 5.36 -1.19 10.61
C THR A 43 3.92 -1.68 10.61
N ASP A 44 3.48 -2.43 11.61
CA ASP A 44 2.12 -3.02 11.61
C ASP A 44 0.97 -1.98 11.53
N PHE A 45 1.29 -0.68 11.61
CA PHE A 45 0.35 0.44 11.56
C PHE A 45 0.86 1.60 10.70
N ASN A 46 0.17 1.90 9.58
CA ASN A 46 0.37 3.11 8.77
C ASN A 46 -0.85 4.03 8.91
N TYR A 47 -0.70 5.33 8.60
CA TYR A 47 -1.85 6.23 8.46
C TYR A 47 -2.31 6.26 7.00
N ASP A 48 -3.43 5.60 6.71
CA ASP A 48 -3.93 5.51 5.33
C ASP A 48 -4.31 6.87 4.76
N PHE A 49 -4.06 7.04 3.47
CA PHE A 49 -4.33 8.28 2.72
C PHE A 49 -3.65 9.55 3.28
N GLN A 50 -2.77 9.45 4.28
CA GLN A 50 -2.26 10.62 5.00
C GLN A 50 -1.66 11.68 4.08
N ASN A 51 -0.71 11.30 3.21
CA ASN A 51 -0.06 12.23 2.29
C ASN A 51 -1.04 12.84 1.27
N ALA A 52 -1.99 12.04 0.78
CA ALA A 52 -2.96 12.48 -0.21
C ALA A 52 -3.96 13.46 0.39
N LEU A 53 -4.58 13.11 1.52
CA LEU A 53 -5.60 13.91 2.18
C LEU A 53 -5.04 15.17 2.83
N LYS A 54 -3.83 15.12 3.40
CA LYS A 54 -3.16 16.32 3.93
C LYS A 54 -3.03 17.43 2.89
N LYS A 55 -2.78 17.06 1.63
CA LYS A 55 -2.58 17.99 0.51
C LYS A 55 -3.88 18.36 -0.21
N SER A 56 -4.80 17.41 -0.34
CA SER A 56 -5.96 17.57 -1.24
C SER A 56 -7.26 17.95 -0.55
N CYS A 57 -7.40 17.76 0.76
CA CYS A 57 -8.68 17.92 1.45
C CYS A 57 -8.69 19.05 2.50
N ARG A 58 -9.73 19.89 2.44
CA ARG A 58 -9.91 21.05 3.33
C ARG A 58 -10.62 20.72 4.65
N ALA A 59 -11.27 19.56 4.75
CA ALA A 59 -11.93 19.11 5.98
C ALA A 59 -10.93 18.94 7.14
N ALA A 60 -11.48 18.92 8.36
CA ALA A 60 -10.75 18.35 9.49
C ALA A 60 -10.59 16.85 9.25
N ILE A 61 -9.46 16.28 9.65
CA ILE A 61 -9.19 14.87 9.42
C ILE A 61 -8.62 14.25 10.68
N LEU A 62 -9.31 13.25 11.20
CA LEU A 62 -8.87 12.43 12.31
C LEU A 62 -8.41 11.08 11.77
N TRP A 63 -7.13 10.78 11.88
CA TRP A 63 -6.63 9.42 11.70
C TRP A 63 -6.45 8.75 13.06
N ILE A 64 -6.89 7.50 13.19
CA ILE A 64 -6.66 6.69 14.39
C ILE A 64 -5.88 5.44 13.97
N LYS A 65 -4.82 5.09 14.69
CA LYS A 65 -4.11 3.81 14.53
C LYS A 65 -4.77 2.72 15.38
N ASP A 66 -4.81 1.50 14.86
CA ASP A 66 -5.28 0.31 15.60
C ASP A 66 -4.18 -0.30 16.46
N ASP A 67 -3.54 0.53 17.29
CA ASP A 67 -2.34 0.20 18.05
C ASP A 67 -2.63 0.36 19.56
N PHE A 68 -3.62 -0.42 20.01
CA PHE A 68 -4.15 -0.37 21.38
C PHE A 68 -3.57 -1.43 22.32
N PHE A 69 -2.89 -2.42 21.75
CA PHE A 69 -2.36 -3.57 22.48
C PHE A 69 -0.88 -3.77 22.17
N HIS A 70 -0.15 -4.35 23.11
CA HIS A 70 1.28 -4.63 22.97
C HIS A 70 1.57 -5.60 21.80
N ASN A 71 2.83 -5.64 21.36
CA ASN A 71 3.32 -6.51 20.28
C ASN A 71 2.61 -6.31 18.94
N ASN A 72 2.17 -5.08 18.67
CA ASN A 72 1.62 -4.66 17.39
C ASN A 72 0.47 -5.52 16.83
N CYS A 73 -0.39 -6.02 17.72
CA CYS A 73 -1.54 -6.82 17.30
C CYS A 73 -2.71 -5.91 16.92
N ALA A 74 -2.90 -5.62 15.63
CA ALA A 74 -4.10 -4.92 15.14
C ALA A 74 -5.34 -5.81 15.34
N THR A 75 -6.44 -5.22 15.82
CA THR A 75 -7.63 -5.96 16.28
C THR A 75 -8.92 -5.58 15.56
N TYR A 76 -8.83 -4.89 14.42
CA TYR A 76 -9.99 -4.27 13.75
C TYR A 76 -10.67 -3.20 14.62
N TYR A 77 -9.96 -2.62 15.58
CA TYR A 77 -10.54 -1.79 16.63
C TYR A 77 -11.64 -2.53 17.42
N LEU A 78 -11.57 -3.85 17.53
CA LEU A 78 -12.52 -4.68 18.27
C LEU A 78 -11.83 -5.26 19.51
N ASN A 79 -12.51 -5.30 20.66
CA ASN A 79 -11.89 -5.87 21.84
C ASN A 79 -11.74 -7.40 21.70
N PRO A 80 -10.52 -7.96 21.84
CA PRO A 80 -10.27 -9.39 21.78
C PRO A 80 -10.85 -10.18 22.96
N LEU A 81 -11.15 -9.53 24.08
CA LEU A 81 -11.70 -10.15 25.29
C LEU A 81 -13.22 -10.40 25.22
N GLY A 82 -13.85 -10.14 24.07
CA GLY A 82 -15.27 -10.43 23.83
C GLY A 82 -16.27 -9.42 24.40
N ASN A 83 -15.84 -8.52 25.29
CA ASN A 83 -16.63 -7.34 25.64
C ASN A 83 -16.53 -6.25 24.55
N ASN A 84 -17.15 -5.08 24.76
CA ASN A 84 -17.13 -3.95 23.83
C ASN A 84 -16.31 -2.75 24.35
N SER A 85 -15.37 -2.94 25.28
CA SER A 85 -14.74 -1.79 25.95
C SER A 85 -13.84 -0.97 25.03
N LEU A 86 -13.11 -1.61 24.09
CA LEU A 86 -12.32 -0.88 23.10
C LEU A 86 -13.26 -0.14 22.14
N GLU A 87 -14.32 -0.80 21.69
CA GLU A 87 -15.31 -0.22 20.80
C GLU A 87 -16.00 1.00 21.41
N ASN A 88 -16.34 0.92 22.69
CA ASN A 88 -16.91 2.03 23.44
C ASN A 88 -15.89 3.17 23.60
N ALA A 89 -14.62 2.85 23.86
CA ALA A 89 -13.56 3.85 23.96
C ALA A 89 -13.34 4.59 22.62
N VAL A 90 -13.28 3.86 21.49
CA VAL A 90 -13.14 4.45 20.15
C VAL A 90 -14.34 5.34 19.81
N ASN A 91 -15.56 4.88 20.10
CA ASN A 91 -16.78 5.66 19.91
C ASN A 91 -16.75 6.97 20.69
N LEU A 92 -16.48 6.90 22.00
CA LEU A 92 -16.40 8.07 22.87
C LEU A 92 -15.29 9.03 22.42
N PHE A 93 -14.14 8.48 22.01
CA PHE A 93 -13.02 9.29 21.52
C PHE A 93 -13.43 10.11 20.28
N ILE A 94 -14.12 9.48 19.32
CA ILE A 94 -14.62 10.16 18.12
C ILE A 94 -15.64 11.25 18.48
N GLN A 95 -16.57 10.96 19.39
CA GLN A 95 -17.58 11.92 19.85
C GLN A 95 -16.95 13.13 20.55
N GLU A 96 -15.92 12.90 21.35
CA GLU A 96 -15.17 13.97 22.01
C GLU A 96 -14.37 14.82 21.01
N VAL A 97 -13.81 14.21 19.94
CA VAL A 97 -13.18 14.97 18.85
C VAL A 97 -14.22 15.79 18.07
N GLN A 98 -15.40 15.23 17.80
CA GLN A 98 -16.52 15.95 17.18
C GLN A 98 -16.93 17.15 18.02
N ALA A 99 -17.10 16.98 19.32
CA ALA A 99 -17.42 18.05 20.27
C ALA A 99 -16.32 19.12 20.31
N PHE A 100 -15.06 18.71 20.37
CA PHE A 100 -13.90 19.60 20.34
C PHE A 100 -13.86 20.47 19.07
N LEU A 101 -14.25 19.92 17.92
CA LEU A 101 -14.28 20.66 16.65
C LEU A 101 -15.59 21.42 16.42
N GLY A 102 -16.63 21.17 17.21
CA GLY A 102 -17.98 21.69 16.97
C GLY A 102 -18.60 21.14 15.67
N ILE A 103 -18.28 19.91 15.29
CA ILE A 103 -18.77 19.26 14.06
C ILE A 103 -19.73 18.14 14.44
N ASP A 104 -20.97 18.20 13.96
CA ASP A 104 -21.94 17.14 14.19
C ASP A 104 -21.76 15.94 13.23
N LYS A 105 -22.41 14.83 13.58
CA LYS A 105 -22.30 13.56 12.85
C LYS A 105 -22.82 13.58 11.41
N ASN A 106 -23.69 14.51 11.02
CA ASN A 106 -24.16 14.64 9.64
C ASN A 106 -23.08 15.24 8.73
N HIS A 107 -22.12 15.95 9.32
CA HIS A 107 -20.94 16.50 8.66
C HIS A 107 -19.69 15.64 8.90
N CYS A 108 -19.88 14.33 8.97
CA CYS A 108 -18.80 13.37 9.15
C CYS A 108 -18.78 12.31 8.06
N THR A 109 -17.58 11.82 7.74
CA THR A 109 -17.35 10.70 6.83
C THR A 109 -16.36 9.72 7.44
N PHE A 110 -16.73 8.44 7.50
CA PHE A 110 -15.76 7.38 7.74
C PHE A 110 -15.08 6.96 6.43
N LEU A 111 -13.76 6.79 6.49
CA LEU A 111 -12.94 6.31 5.39
C LEU A 111 -12.03 5.18 5.89
N GLY A 112 -11.89 4.12 5.09
CA GLY A 112 -10.88 3.10 5.31
C GLY A 112 -10.71 2.15 4.14
N CYS A 113 -9.62 1.39 4.13
CA CYS A 113 -9.38 0.31 3.18
C CYS A 113 -9.04 -1.00 3.90
N SER A 114 -9.32 -2.16 3.29
CA SER A 114 -9.05 -3.47 3.88
C SER A 114 -9.66 -3.59 5.29
N LYS A 115 -8.85 -3.92 6.30
CA LYS A 115 -9.22 -3.85 7.73
C LYS A 115 -9.90 -2.53 8.11
N GLY A 116 -9.29 -1.41 7.73
CA GLY A 116 -9.81 -0.07 8.00
C GLY A 116 -11.17 0.18 7.35
N GLY A 117 -11.42 -0.41 6.17
CA GLY A 117 -12.71 -0.33 5.48
C GLY A 117 -13.82 -1.07 6.23
N ALA A 118 -13.52 -2.26 6.76
CA ALA A 118 -14.45 -3.02 7.58
C ALA A 118 -14.76 -2.31 8.91
N SER A 119 -13.74 -1.72 9.55
CA SER A 119 -13.93 -0.89 10.74
C SER A 119 -14.70 0.40 10.41
N ALA A 120 -14.42 1.07 9.28
CA ALA A 120 -15.14 2.27 8.84
C ALA A 120 -16.65 1.99 8.68
N LEU A 121 -16.99 0.82 8.14
CA LEU A 121 -18.38 0.36 8.07
C LEU A 121 -18.98 0.15 9.46
N TYR A 122 -18.32 -0.65 10.30
CA TYR A 122 -18.80 -0.97 11.66
C TYR A 122 -19.06 0.30 12.49
N TYR A 123 -18.06 1.19 12.56
CA TYR A 123 -18.16 2.42 13.35
C TYR A 123 -19.07 3.46 12.71
N GLY A 124 -19.16 3.52 11.38
CA GLY A 124 -20.08 4.40 10.67
C GLY A 124 -21.54 4.06 10.96
N ILE A 125 -21.89 2.78 10.96
CA ILE A 125 -23.23 2.32 11.33
C ILE A 125 -23.49 2.58 12.81
N LYS A 126 -22.58 2.14 13.69
CA LYS A 126 -22.72 2.23 15.15
C LYS A 126 -22.87 3.66 15.67
N ASN A 127 -22.19 4.63 15.04
CA ASN A 127 -22.31 6.05 15.39
C ASN A 127 -23.41 6.78 14.59
N ASN A 128 -24.15 6.05 13.76
CA ASN A 128 -25.16 6.60 12.86
C ASN A 128 -24.62 7.76 11.99
N ILE A 129 -23.40 7.60 11.48
CA ILE A 129 -22.80 8.53 10.50
C ILE A 129 -23.33 8.18 9.12
N LYS A 130 -23.66 9.21 8.35
CA LYS A 130 -24.31 9.06 7.04
C LYS A 130 -23.33 8.62 5.96
N ASN A 131 -22.12 9.16 5.95
CA ASN A 131 -21.15 8.94 4.87
C ASN A 131 -20.12 7.89 5.27
N ILE A 132 -20.02 6.82 4.48
CA ILE A 132 -19.06 5.72 4.68
C ILE A 132 -18.42 5.40 3.33
N VAL A 133 -17.09 5.56 3.25
CA VAL A 133 -16.30 5.26 2.06
C VAL A 133 -15.31 4.14 2.40
N MET A 134 -15.41 3.03 1.68
CA MET A 134 -14.58 1.86 1.93
C MET A 134 -14.03 1.25 0.65
N SER A 135 -12.76 0.85 0.70
CA SER A 135 -12.04 0.20 -0.42
C SER A 135 -11.57 -1.19 -0.04
N ALA A 136 -11.99 -2.20 -0.80
CA ALA A 136 -11.70 -3.62 -0.58
C ALA A 136 -11.80 -4.06 0.90
N PRO A 137 -12.91 -3.80 1.62
CA PRO A 137 -13.01 -4.13 3.03
C PRO A 137 -12.96 -5.64 3.30
N THR A 138 -12.35 -6.03 4.41
CA THR A 138 -12.37 -7.42 4.91
C THR A 138 -13.52 -7.60 5.91
N LEU A 139 -14.73 -7.84 5.39
CA LEU A 139 -15.97 -7.93 6.18
C LEU A 139 -15.99 -9.11 7.16
N LEU A 140 -15.39 -10.24 6.80
CA LEU A 140 -15.17 -11.39 7.67
C LEU A 140 -13.80 -11.24 8.37
N ALA A 141 -13.73 -10.36 9.35
CA ALA A 141 -12.48 -9.99 10.04
C ALA A 141 -11.77 -11.18 10.70
N GLY A 142 -12.52 -12.04 11.39
CA GLY A 142 -12.01 -13.24 12.02
C GLY A 142 -11.54 -14.25 10.99
N SER A 143 -12.39 -14.62 10.03
CA SER A 143 -12.02 -15.55 8.97
C SER A 143 -10.81 -15.07 8.15
N PHE A 144 -10.66 -13.76 7.93
CA PHE A 144 -9.47 -13.21 7.26
C PHE A 144 -8.18 -13.39 8.08
N VAL A 145 -8.20 -13.06 9.38
CA VAL A 145 -6.98 -13.24 10.21
C VAL A 145 -6.67 -14.71 10.47
N GLY A 146 -7.70 -15.57 10.51
CA GLY A 146 -7.57 -17.01 10.61
C GLY A 146 -7.14 -17.71 9.32
N GLY A 147 -7.06 -17.00 8.19
CA GLY A 147 -6.71 -17.59 6.90
C GLY A 147 -7.78 -18.55 6.36
N LEU A 148 -9.06 -18.29 6.62
CA LEU A 148 -10.19 -19.11 6.17
C LEU A 148 -10.94 -18.52 4.97
N ALA A 149 -10.94 -17.19 4.84
CA ALA A 149 -11.66 -16.46 3.80
C ALA A 149 -10.79 -15.31 3.25
N PRO A 150 -9.96 -15.55 2.23
CA PRO A 150 -9.70 -16.84 1.57
C PRO A 150 -8.80 -17.74 2.43
N GLN A 151 -8.67 -18.99 1.98
CA GLN A 151 -7.68 -19.92 2.53
C GLN A 151 -6.27 -19.37 2.34
N ASP A 152 -5.60 -19.06 3.45
CA ASP A 152 -4.28 -18.42 3.50
C ASP A 152 -3.57 -18.76 4.83
N LEU A 153 -2.35 -18.26 5.02
CA LEU A 153 -1.64 -18.37 6.30
C LEU A 153 -2.35 -17.57 7.40
N VAL A 154 -2.39 -18.16 8.60
CA VAL A 154 -2.88 -17.50 9.81
C VAL A 154 -2.04 -16.25 10.08
N LYS A 155 -2.70 -15.11 10.24
CA LYS A 155 -2.02 -13.82 10.48
C LYS A 155 -1.50 -13.75 11.92
N PRO A 156 -0.38 -13.07 12.18
CA PRO A 156 0.22 -12.99 13.52
C PRO A 156 -0.74 -12.52 14.62
N CYS A 157 -1.66 -11.60 14.31
CA CYS A 157 -2.62 -11.08 15.27
C CYS A 157 -3.77 -12.05 15.62
N ALA A 158 -3.98 -13.13 14.85
CA ALA A 158 -5.13 -14.01 15.02
C ALA A 158 -5.16 -14.68 16.41
N LYS A 159 -3.99 -15.12 16.91
CA LYS A 159 -3.88 -15.72 18.24
C LYS A 159 -4.26 -14.74 19.33
N PHE A 160 -3.85 -13.48 19.20
CA PHE A 160 -4.21 -12.43 20.15
C PHE A 160 -5.71 -12.11 20.09
N MET A 161 -6.26 -11.91 18.88
CA MET A 161 -7.68 -11.69 18.68
C MET A 161 -8.52 -12.84 19.26
N CYS A 162 -8.10 -14.09 19.10
CA CYS A 162 -8.84 -15.26 19.60
C CYS A 162 -8.45 -15.68 21.04
N ASN A 163 -7.89 -14.76 21.84
CA ASN A 163 -7.51 -15.00 23.24
C ASN A 163 -6.68 -16.29 23.44
N GLY A 164 -5.71 -16.51 22.56
CA GLY A 164 -4.77 -17.64 22.60
C GLY A 164 -5.16 -18.86 21.77
N VAL A 165 -6.44 -19.05 21.44
CA VAL A 165 -6.94 -20.26 20.75
C VAL A 165 -7.61 -19.89 19.42
N VAL A 166 -6.91 -20.11 18.31
CA VAL A 166 -7.45 -19.89 16.96
C VAL A 166 -8.31 -21.09 16.56
N ASN A 167 -9.63 -20.92 16.58
CA ASN A 167 -10.61 -21.91 16.15
C ASN A 167 -11.82 -21.22 15.51
N ASP A 168 -12.65 -21.97 14.77
CA ASP A 168 -13.79 -21.43 14.03
C ASP A 168 -14.78 -20.63 14.90
N ALA A 169 -15.03 -21.05 16.14
CA ALA A 169 -15.97 -20.37 17.03
C ALA A 169 -15.46 -18.97 17.43
N ASN A 170 -14.17 -18.87 17.77
CA ASN A 170 -13.55 -17.60 18.13
C ASN A 170 -13.43 -16.67 16.91
N LEU A 171 -13.05 -17.20 15.74
CA LEU A 171 -12.97 -16.40 14.51
C LEU A 171 -14.36 -15.86 14.11
N LYS A 172 -15.39 -16.70 14.12
CA LYS A 172 -16.77 -16.28 13.81
C LYS A 172 -17.31 -15.21 14.75
N THR A 173 -16.81 -15.13 15.98
CA THR A 173 -17.20 -14.05 16.90
C THR A 173 -16.85 -12.66 16.32
N PHE A 174 -15.70 -12.53 15.65
CA PHE A 174 -15.30 -11.27 15.02
C PHE A 174 -16.02 -11.03 13.69
N ASP A 175 -16.26 -12.08 12.89
CA ASP A 175 -17.04 -11.97 11.66
C ASP A 175 -18.46 -11.46 11.95
N HIS A 176 -19.10 -12.05 12.97
CA HIS A 176 -20.44 -11.66 13.39
C HIS A 176 -20.50 -10.23 13.95
N LYS A 177 -19.45 -9.70 14.58
CA LYS A 177 -19.46 -8.31 15.09
C LYS A 177 -19.71 -7.30 13.97
N ILE A 178 -19.01 -7.44 12.84
CA ILE A 178 -19.14 -6.51 11.71
C ILE A 178 -20.42 -6.80 10.92
N LEU A 179 -20.67 -8.07 10.59
CA LEU A 179 -21.83 -8.44 9.78
C LEU A 179 -23.16 -8.23 10.49
N ASN A 180 -23.26 -8.50 11.80
CA ASN A 180 -24.51 -8.27 12.52
C ASN A 180 -24.84 -6.78 12.63
N GLU A 181 -23.83 -5.92 12.80
CA GLU A 181 -24.04 -4.47 12.78
C GLU A 181 -24.58 -4.03 11.41
N LEU A 182 -23.97 -4.51 10.32
CA LEU A 182 -24.46 -4.28 8.96
C LEU A 182 -25.88 -4.80 8.75
N LEU A 183 -26.18 -6.03 9.15
CA LEU A 183 -27.48 -6.67 8.95
C LEU A 183 -28.59 -6.00 9.77
N SER A 184 -28.31 -5.68 11.04
CA SER A 184 -29.30 -5.14 11.97
C SER A 184 -29.59 -3.65 11.79
N ASP A 185 -28.72 -2.89 11.12
CA ASP A 185 -28.93 -1.47 10.84
C ASP A 185 -30.30 -1.23 10.20
N GLN A 186 -31.08 -0.31 10.77
CA GLN A 186 -32.39 0.11 10.28
C GLN A 186 -32.37 1.56 9.74
N ASN A 187 -31.27 2.29 9.86
CA ASN A 187 -31.18 3.62 9.26
C ASN A 187 -30.65 3.52 7.82
N TYR A 188 -31.57 3.52 6.88
CA TYR A 188 -31.28 3.38 5.45
C TYR A 188 -30.89 4.69 4.75
N ASP A 189 -31.01 5.84 5.43
CA ASP A 189 -30.55 7.13 4.91
C ASP A 189 -29.02 7.26 5.08
N LYS A 190 -28.27 6.48 4.28
CA LYS A 190 -26.80 6.46 4.27
C LYS A 190 -26.24 6.52 2.86
N ASN A 191 -25.07 7.14 2.78
CA ASN A 191 -24.23 7.24 1.59
C ASN A 191 -23.07 6.25 1.75
N ILE A 192 -23.19 5.09 1.12
CA ILE A 192 -22.18 4.02 1.21
C ILE A 192 -21.46 3.94 -0.13
N PHE A 193 -20.13 4.06 -0.11
CA PHE A 193 -19.27 3.88 -1.28
C PHE A 193 -18.37 2.66 -1.06
N LEU A 194 -18.61 1.59 -1.81
CA LEU A 194 -17.84 0.35 -1.77
C LEU A 194 -17.04 0.22 -3.06
N ILE A 195 -15.73 0.43 -2.96
CA ILE A 195 -14.79 0.24 -4.07
C ILE A 195 -14.22 -1.18 -3.98
N SER A 196 -14.28 -1.94 -5.08
CA SER A 196 -13.75 -3.31 -5.16
C SER A 196 -13.22 -3.64 -6.57
N SER A 197 -12.70 -4.85 -6.75
CA SER A 197 -12.32 -5.41 -8.05
C SER A 197 -12.41 -6.93 -8.00
N GLU A 198 -12.96 -7.57 -9.04
CA GLU A 198 -12.94 -9.03 -9.18
C GLU A 198 -11.52 -9.61 -9.30
N SER A 199 -10.53 -8.78 -9.65
CA SER A 199 -9.12 -9.18 -9.70
C SER A 199 -8.44 -9.23 -8.33
N ASP A 200 -9.09 -8.72 -7.28
CA ASP A 200 -8.63 -8.88 -5.91
C ASP A 200 -8.94 -10.29 -5.41
N TYR A 201 -7.92 -11.00 -4.93
CA TYR A 201 -8.07 -12.36 -4.40
C TYR A 201 -9.02 -12.44 -3.18
N LEU A 202 -9.25 -11.32 -2.49
CA LEU A 202 -10.23 -11.25 -1.39
C LEU A 202 -11.67 -11.08 -1.87
N HIS A 203 -11.91 -10.65 -3.11
CA HIS A 203 -13.23 -10.22 -3.57
C HIS A 203 -14.31 -11.33 -3.44
N ALA A 204 -13.96 -12.55 -3.84
CA ALA A 204 -14.90 -13.67 -3.88
C ALA A 204 -15.44 -14.04 -2.49
N ASP A 205 -14.63 -13.91 -1.45
CA ASP A 205 -14.98 -14.34 -0.08
C ASP A 205 -15.38 -13.16 0.83
N GLN A 206 -14.79 -11.98 0.63
CA GLN A 206 -14.97 -10.83 1.53
C GLN A 206 -16.01 -9.82 1.03
N ILE A 207 -16.28 -9.78 -0.28
CA ILE A 207 -17.12 -8.75 -0.89
C ILE A 207 -18.35 -9.36 -1.52
N LYS A 208 -18.15 -10.18 -2.57
CA LYS A 208 -19.21 -10.73 -3.42
C LYS A 208 -20.41 -11.33 -2.66
N PRO A 209 -20.23 -12.10 -1.56
CA PRO A 209 -21.34 -12.70 -0.84
C PRO A 209 -22.24 -11.67 -0.13
N PHE A 210 -21.71 -10.47 0.17
CA PHE A 210 -22.35 -9.49 1.03
C PHE A 210 -22.85 -8.24 0.29
N ILE A 211 -22.47 -8.03 -0.98
CA ILE A 211 -22.86 -6.84 -1.77
C ILE A 211 -24.38 -6.59 -1.71
N GLY A 212 -25.18 -7.65 -1.84
CA GLY A 212 -26.65 -7.54 -1.84
C GLY A 212 -27.25 -6.95 -0.56
N ILE A 213 -26.57 -7.07 0.58
CA ILE A 213 -27.04 -6.54 1.87
C ILE A 213 -27.08 -5.00 1.84
N PHE A 214 -26.18 -4.36 1.10
CA PHE A 214 -26.07 -2.91 1.05
C PHE A 214 -27.19 -2.23 0.24
N ASN A 215 -27.95 -2.99 -0.57
CA ASN A 215 -29.06 -2.46 -1.37
C ASN A 215 -30.17 -1.83 -0.52
N LYS A 216 -30.20 -2.11 0.79
CA LYS A 216 -31.14 -1.45 1.72
C LYS A 216 -30.85 0.04 1.92
N TYR A 217 -29.62 0.51 1.64
CA TYR A 217 -29.25 1.92 1.80
C TYR A 217 -29.66 2.76 0.59
N SER A 218 -30.27 3.92 0.87
CA SER A 218 -30.80 4.85 -0.13
C SER A 218 -29.79 5.35 -1.16
N ASN A 219 -28.52 5.48 -0.77
CA ASN A 219 -27.42 5.85 -1.67
C ASN A 219 -26.24 4.88 -1.53
N PHE A 220 -26.47 3.62 -1.88
CA PHE A 220 -25.42 2.63 -2.04
C PHE A 220 -24.76 2.76 -3.42
N ASN A 221 -23.43 2.83 -3.42
CA ASN A 221 -22.58 2.97 -4.59
C ASN A 221 -21.55 1.84 -4.59
N TYR A 222 -21.78 0.81 -5.39
CA TYR A 222 -20.80 -0.22 -5.65
C TYR A 222 -19.97 0.18 -6.88
N ILE A 223 -18.66 0.33 -6.69
CA ILE A 223 -17.72 0.76 -7.72
C ILE A 223 -16.70 -0.35 -7.95
N GLU A 224 -16.83 -1.05 -9.08
CA GLU A 224 -15.95 -2.14 -9.43
C GLU A 224 -14.88 -1.69 -10.45
N ALA A 225 -13.61 -1.80 -10.07
CA ALA A 225 -12.51 -1.51 -10.97
C ALA A 225 -12.14 -2.73 -11.81
N LYS A 226 -12.22 -2.57 -13.13
CA LYS A 226 -11.76 -3.56 -14.12
C LYS A 226 -10.58 -2.99 -14.89
N SER A 227 -9.37 -3.36 -14.49
CA SER A 227 -8.14 -2.82 -15.07
C SER A 227 -7.02 -3.86 -14.97
N PRO A 228 -6.17 -3.99 -16.01
CA PRO A 228 -5.00 -4.87 -15.95
C PRO A 228 -3.96 -4.41 -14.92
N LEU A 229 -4.08 -3.18 -14.41
CA LEU A 229 -3.21 -2.62 -13.38
C LEU A 229 -3.70 -2.89 -11.94
N VAL A 230 -4.89 -3.47 -11.79
CA VAL A 230 -5.39 -3.98 -10.49
C VAL A 230 -5.11 -5.47 -10.43
N ARG A 231 -3.98 -5.86 -9.81
CA ARG A 231 -3.49 -7.25 -9.79
C ARG A 231 -3.35 -7.83 -8.39
N THR A 232 -3.28 -6.97 -7.40
CA THR A 232 -3.10 -7.31 -5.99
C THR A 232 -4.10 -6.54 -5.13
N HIS A 233 -4.34 -7.01 -3.90
CA HIS A 233 -5.27 -6.38 -2.98
C HIS A 233 -5.00 -4.87 -2.75
N PRO A 234 -3.75 -4.40 -2.53
CA PRO A 234 -3.47 -2.98 -2.43
C PRO A 234 -3.79 -2.18 -3.70
N ASP A 235 -3.73 -2.81 -4.88
CA ASP A 235 -3.95 -2.13 -6.15
C ASP A 235 -5.38 -1.61 -6.29
N VAL A 236 -6.37 -2.28 -5.68
CA VAL A 236 -7.76 -1.80 -5.65
C VAL A 236 -7.81 -0.37 -5.11
N THR A 237 -7.10 -0.13 -4.00
CA THR A 237 -7.09 1.19 -3.36
C THR A 237 -6.19 2.17 -4.11
N PHE A 238 -4.98 1.75 -4.51
CA PHE A 238 -4.04 2.66 -5.20
C PHE A 238 -4.56 3.11 -6.56
N PHE A 239 -5.13 2.21 -7.35
CA PHE A 239 -5.71 2.52 -8.65
C PHE A 239 -6.89 3.48 -8.53
N ASN A 240 -7.77 3.26 -7.54
CA ASN A 240 -8.94 4.10 -7.31
C ASN A 240 -8.67 5.32 -6.41
N ALA A 241 -7.43 5.57 -5.99
CA ALA A 241 -7.11 6.68 -5.09
C ALA A 241 -7.61 8.04 -5.60
N PRO A 242 -7.46 8.41 -6.90
CA PRO A 242 -8.03 9.65 -7.41
C PRO A 242 -9.55 9.74 -7.23
N LEU A 243 -10.29 8.66 -7.56
CA LEU A 243 -11.74 8.61 -7.40
C LEU A 243 -12.17 8.69 -5.93
N ILE A 244 -11.51 7.94 -5.05
CA ILE A 244 -11.76 7.99 -3.60
C ILE A 244 -11.57 9.42 -3.09
N LEU A 245 -10.49 10.09 -3.49
CA LEU A 245 -10.24 11.49 -3.10
C LEU A 245 -11.27 12.45 -3.68
N SER A 246 -11.77 12.22 -4.90
CA SER A 246 -12.87 13.00 -5.47
C SER A 246 -14.15 12.85 -4.65
N ILE A 247 -14.54 11.62 -4.30
CA ILE A 247 -15.70 11.34 -3.43
C ILE A 247 -15.54 12.05 -2.10
N ILE A 248 -14.39 11.89 -1.45
CA ILE A 248 -14.09 12.50 -0.16
C ILE A 248 -14.15 14.03 -0.22
N ASN A 249 -13.65 14.64 -1.30
CA ASN A 249 -13.73 16.08 -1.46
C ASN A 249 -15.17 16.56 -1.71
N CYS A 250 -15.97 15.85 -2.52
CA CYS A 250 -17.40 16.16 -2.65
C CYS A 250 -18.10 16.13 -1.28
N LEU A 251 -17.87 15.06 -0.50
CA LEU A 251 -18.46 14.91 0.84
C LEU A 251 -17.98 15.98 1.83
N ALA A 252 -16.71 16.39 1.76
CA ALA A 252 -16.17 17.49 2.57
C ALA A 252 -16.89 18.83 2.32
N PHE A 253 -17.45 19.03 1.12
CA PHE A 253 -18.29 20.16 0.76
C PHE A 253 -19.79 19.88 0.92
N ASN A 254 -20.15 18.79 1.61
CA ASN A 254 -21.52 18.32 1.80
C ASN A 254 -22.29 18.10 0.49
N MET A 255 -21.56 17.81 -0.60
CA MET A 255 -22.12 17.40 -1.88
C MET A 255 -21.99 15.89 -1.99
N THR A 256 -23.12 15.19 -1.93
CA THR A 256 -23.12 13.73 -2.01
C THR A 256 -23.26 13.27 -3.46
N PRO A 257 -22.24 12.63 -4.05
CA PRO A 257 -22.39 12.03 -5.37
C PRO A 257 -23.21 10.72 -5.31
N ALA A 258 -23.79 10.35 -6.44
CA ALA A 258 -24.43 9.05 -6.66
C ALA A 258 -23.92 8.48 -7.99
N PHE A 259 -23.24 7.34 -7.90
CA PHE A 259 -22.73 6.52 -9.01
C PHE A 259 -23.53 5.22 -9.17
N LEU A 260 -24.32 4.82 -8.17
CA LEU A 260 -25.06 3.56 -8.14
C LEU A 260 -24.12 2.35 -8.36
N ASN A 261 -24.56 1.33 -9.09
CA ASN A 261 -23.72 0.23 -9.54
C ASN A 261 -22.90 0.67 -10.76
N SER A 262 -21.66 1.09 -10.51
CA SER A 262 -20.75 1.60 -11.52
C SER A 262 -19.54 0.67 -11.71
N ILE A 263 -19.10 0.54 -12.96
CA ILE A 263 -17.85 -0.15 -13.30
C ILE A 263 -16.87 0.91 -13.79
N THR A 264 -15.72 1.04 -13.14
CA THR A 264 -14.61 1.85 -13.64
C THR A 264 -13.76 0.98 -14.57
N LEU A 265 -13.80 1.31 -15.86
CA LEU A 265 -13.04 0.60 -16.89
C LEU A 265 -11.65 1.24 -17.02
N GLY A 266 -10.62 0.43 -16.81
CA GLY A 266 -9.27 0.70 -17.31
C GLY A 266 -9.17 0.45 -18.81
N ASP A 267 -7.96 0.46 -19.34
CA ASP A 267 -7.71 0.13 -20.75
C ASP A 267 -8.12 -1.31 -21.07
N ASP A 268 -8.36 -1.60 -22.35
CA ASP A 268 -8.76 -2.91 -22.83
C ASP A 268 -7.73 -3.98 -22.40
N LEU A 269 -8.22 -5.01 -21.70
CA LEU A 269 -7.42 -6.14 -21.22
C LEU A 269 -6.77 -6.93 -22.36
N ASN A 270 -7.33 -6.86 -23.58
CA ASN A 270 -6.84 -7.57 -24.75
C ASN A 270 -5.91 -6.73 -25.64
N LYS A 271 -5.73 -5.45 -25.29
CA LYS A 271 -4.88 -4.55 -26.08
C LYS A 271 -3.44 -5.05 -26.03
N LYS A 272 -2.83 -5.23 -27.20
CA LYS A 272 -1.44 -5.65 -27.32
C LYS A 272 -0.54 -4.43 -27.39
N ALA A 273 0.49 -4.40 -26.56
CA ALA A 273 1.49 -3.35 -26.59
C ALA A 273 2.36 -3.44 -27.85
N LYS A 274 2.83 -2.29 -28.33
CA LYS A 274 3.84 -2.27 -29.39
C LYS A 274 5.20 -2.72 -28.83
N ILE A 275 5.82 -3.71 -29.46
CA ILE A 275 7.17 -4.16 -29.12
C ILE A 275 8.19 -3.26 -29.80
N THR A 276 8.78 -2.32 -29.06
CA THR A 276 9.82 -1.40 -29.58
C THR A 276 11.24 -1.87 -29.27
N LYS A 277 11.39 -2.71 -28.23
CA LYS A 277 12.68 -3.19 -27.71
C LYS A 277 13.60 -2.06 -27.23
N GLU A 278 13.06 -0.86 -27.01
CA GLU A 278 13.80 0.27 -26.48
C GLU A 278 14.28 -0.05 -25.06
N PRO A 279 15.59 0.11 -24.76
CA PRO A 279 16.12 -0.17 -23.43
C PRO A 279 15.73 0.94 -22.44
N ILE A 280 15.00 0.57 -21.39
CA ILE A 280 14.74 1.42 -20.24
C ILE A 280 15.73 1.03 -19.15
N PHE A 281 16.62 1.93 -18.75
CA PHE A 281 17.68 1.66 -17.78
C PHE A 281 17.80 2.80 -16.76
N GLU A 282 17.67 2.47 -15.48
CA GLU A 282 17.80 3.42 -14.38
C GLU A 282 18.49 2.79 -13.17
N ILE A 283 19.48 3.49 -12.60
CA ILE A 283 20.14 3.07 -11.35
C ILE A 283 19.40 3.67 -10.17
N LYS A 284 18.84 2.83 -9.30
CA LYS A 284 18.13 3.25 -8.08
C LYS A 284 19.04 3.26 -6.85
N LYS A 285 19.97 2.31 -6.76
CA LYS A 285 20.92 2.17 -5.65
C LYS A 285 22.34 1.96 -6.17
N LEU A 286 23.28 2.69 -5.58
CA LEU A 286 24.70 2.59 -5.89
C LEU A 286 25.50 3.08 -4.67
N GLU A 287 26.00 2.16 -3.85
CA GLU A 287 26.66 2.47 -2.59
C GLU A 287 27.51 1.30 -2.07
N PHE A 288 28.24 1.56 -0.98
CA PHE A 288 28.84 0.51 -0.14
C PHE A 288 28.06 0.39 1.16
N ASP A 289 27.87 -0.83 1.66
CA ASP A 289 27.33 -1.04 3.00
C ASP A 289 28.42 -0.93 4.08
N HIS A 290 28.02 -1.08 5.35
CA HIS A 290 28.93 -1.03 6.50
C HIS A 290 30.05 -2.08 6.49
N ALA A 291 29.89 -3.15 5.70
CA ALA A 291 30.89 -4.20 5.51
C ALA A 291 31.66 -4.03 4.19
N SER A 292 31.62 -2.83 3.59
CA SER A 292 32.26 -2.48 2.32
C SER A 292 31.80 -3.31 1.12
N LYS A 293 30.63 -3.96 1.19
CA LYS A 293 30.10 -4.67 0.02
C LYS A 293 29.48 -3.70 -0.95
N PHE A 294 29.70 -3.93 -2.23
CA PHE A 294 29.21 -3.10 -3.31
C PHE A 294 27.75 -3.42 -3.64
N HIS A 295 26.89 -2.42 -3.55
CA HIS A 295 25.47 -2.52 -3.90
C HIS A 295 25.19 -1.75 -5.18
N ILE A 296 24.66 -2.44 -6.18
CA ILE A 296 24.12 -1.84 -7.41
C ILE A 296 22.76 -2.44 -7.70
N GLU A 297 21.76 -1.57 -7.82
CA GLU A 297 20.37 -1.97 -8.07
C GLU A 297 19.64 -0.95 -8.92
N GLY A 298 18.60 -1.39 -9.63
CA GLY A 298 17.86 -0.52 -10.51
C GLY A 298 16.92 -1.24 -11.46
N ILE A 299 16.41 -0.49 -12.43
CA ILE A 299 15.41 -0.95 -13.40
C ILE A 299 16.10 -1.16 -14.73
N PHE A 300 15.90 -2.32 -15.35
CA PHE A 300 16.34 -2.56 -16.72
C PHE A 300 15.39 -3.51 -17.47
N PHE A 301 14.72 -3.04 -18.52
CA PHE A 301 13.94 -3.90 -19.42
C PHE A 301 13.95 -3.37 -20.86
N LEU A 302 13.48 -4.20 -21.78
CA LEU A 302 13.25 -3.82 -23.17
C LEU A 302 11.76 -3.59 -23.41
N ARG A 303 11.39 -2.40 -23.85
CA ARG A 303 9.99 -1.99 -23.93
C ARG A 303 9.18 -2.88 -24.89
N GLY A 304 8.06 -3.36 -24.37
CA GLY A 304 7.12 -4.27 -25.03
C GLY A 304 7.43 -5.76 -24.85
N ILE A 305 8.56 -6.13 -24.24
CA ILE A 305 8.87 -7.52 -23.90
C ILE A 305 8.56 -7.75 -22.43
N ALA A 306 7.67 -8.69 -22.13
CA ALA A 306 7.26 -8.98 -20.76
C ALA A 306 8.40 -9.62 -19.93
N CYS A 307 8.45 -9.24 -18.65
CA CYS A 307 9.33 -9.73 -17.61
C CYS A 307 8.48 -10.18 -16.40
N ALA A 308 7.57 -11.12 -16.61
CA ALA A 308 6.62 -11.58 -15.59
C ALA A 308 7.24 -12.64 -14.66
N HIS A 309 8.16 -13.45 -15.19
CA HIS A 309 8.80 -14.56 -14.51
C HIS A 309 10.30 -14.34 -14.37
N TYR A 310 10.90 -14.94 -13.34
CA TYR A 310 12.34 -14.83 -13.10
C TYR A 310 13.20 -15.46 -14.22
N SER A 311 12.60 -16.33 -15.04
CA SER A 311 13.21 -16.95 -16.21
C SER A 311 13.23 -16.05 -17.45
N ASP A 312 12.48 -14.95 -17.46
CA ASP A 312 12.26 -14.17 -18.69
C ASP A 312 13.48 -13.35 -19.11
N LEU A 313 14.43 -13.13 -18.21
CA LEU A 313 15.62 -12.34 -18.45
C LEU A 313 16.74 -12.70 -17.47
N ASP A 314 17.98 -12.35 -17.78
CA ASP A 314 19.14 -12.34 -16.88
C ASP A 314 19.88 -11.01 -16.96
N TYR A 315 20.63 -10.70 -15.90
CA TYR A 315 21.47 -9.51 -15.82
C TYR A 315 22.93 -9.86 -15.57
N ILE A 316 23.82 -9.18 -16.28
CA ILE A 316 25.27 -9.28 -16.07
C ILE A 316 25.82 -7.88 -15.81
N LEU A 317 26.45 -7.71 -14.65
CA LEU A 317 27.31 -6.58 -14.34
C LEU A 317 28.67 -6.79 -15.01
N TYR A 318 29.11 -5.78 -15.75
CA TYR A 318 30.42 -5.71 -16.36
C TYR A 318 31.26 -4.67 -15.64
N LEU A 319 32.45 -5.09 -15.22
CA LEU A 319 33.53 -4.23 -14.75
C LEU A 319 34.63 -4.25 -15.82
N GLU A 320 34.74 -3.17 -16.58
CA GLU A 320 35.59 -3.10 -17.78
C GLU A 320 36.75 -2.15 -17.57
N SER A 321 37.98 -2.64 -17.71
CA SER A 321 39.20 -1.85 -17.75
C SER A 321 39.95 -2.08 -19.07
N THR A 322 41.06 -1.37 -19.27
CA THR A 322 41.94 -1.57 -20.44
C THR A 322 42.57 -2.96 -20.48
N HIS A 323 42.69 -3.63 -19.33
CA HIS A 323 43.44 -4.88 -19.18
C HIS A 323 42.55 -6.08 -18.84
N GLN A 324 41.36 -5.85 -18.30
CA GLN A 324 40.48 -6.92 -17.81
C GLN A 324 39.00 -6.57 -17.96
N ASN A 325 38.19 -7.58 -18.25
CA ASN A 325 36.74 -7.47 -18.31
C ASN A 325 36.13 -8.55 -17.42
N ILE A 326 35.50 -8.15 -16.32
CA ILE A 326 34.94 -9.06 -15.35
C ILE A 326 33.43 -9.05 -15.46
N LYS A 327 32.84 -10.25 -15.49
CA LYS A 327 31.39 -10.48 -15.59
C LYS A 327 30.87 -11.04 -14.28
N ILE A 328 29.85 -10.42 -13.73
CA ILE A 328 29.20 -10.85 -12.49
C ILE A 328 27.70 -10.94 -12.74
N HIS A 329 27.11 -12.11 -12.52
CA HIS A 329 25.65 -12.27 -12.62
C HIS A 329 24.95 -11.51 -11.49
N LEU A 330 23.96 -10.71 -11.85
CA LEU A 330 23.06 -10.05 -10.90
C LEU A 330 21.78 -10.86 -10.74
N ALA A 331 21.14 -10.69 -9.58
CA ALA A 331 19.83 -11.24 -9.30
C ALA A 331 18.72 -10.30 -9.79
N LYS A 332 17.48 -10.78 -9.66
CA LYS A 332 16.25 -10.11 -10.07
C LYS A 332 15.37 -9.87 -8.84
N GLY A 333 14.91 -8.65 -8.64
CA GLY A 333 13.90 -8.29 -7.66
C GLY A 333 12.49 -8.47 -8.20
N ASN A 334 11.51 -8.65 -7.31
CA ASN A 334 10.10 -8.52 -7.65
C ASN A 334 9.61 -7.11 -7.30
N CYS A 335 9.38 -6.27 -8.30
CA CYS A 335 8.95 -4.89 -8.12
C CYS A 335 7.71 -4.59 -8.99
N PRO A 336 6.49 -4.96 -8.53
CA PRO A 336 5.27 -4.79 -9.31
C PRO A 336 4.89 -3.35 -9.66
N SER A 337 5.47 -2.35 -8.97
CA SER A 337 5.26 -0.94 -9.30
C SER A 337 5.85 -0.57 -10.66
N ILE A 338 6.92 -1.23 -11.12
CA ILE A 338 7.56 -0.94 -12.42
C ILE A 338 6.54 -1.08 -13.57
N THR A 339 5.71 -2.13 -13.53
CA THR A 339 4.63 -2.32 -14.50
C THR A 339 3.68 -1.13 -14.59
N LYS A 340 3.41 -0.46 -13.46
CA LYS A 340 2.54 0.73 -13.40
C LYS A 340 3.29 1.99 -13.84
N ASP A 341 4.48 2.20 -13.30
CA ASP A 341 5.30 3.39 -13.55
C ASP A 341 5.68 3.52 -15.03
N TYR A 342 5.85 2.37 -15.70
CA TYR A 342 6.13 2.27 -17.13
C TYR A 342 4.96 1.67 -17.91
N TYR A 343 3.73 1.84 -17.43
CA TYR A 343 2.56 1.63 -18.28
C TYR A 343 2.55 2.70 -19.38
N ALA A 344 2.12 2.36 -20.59
CA ALA A 344 2.05 3.30 -21.70
C ALA A 344 0.80 3.10 -22.56
N ASP A 345 0.90 2.29 -23.60
CA ASP A 345 -0.16 2.05 -24.58
C ASP A 345 -1.01 0.82 -24.24
N ALA A 346 -0.41 -0.24 -23.70
CA ALA A 346 -1.12 -1.41 -23.23
C ALA A 346 -0.35 -2.09 -22.08
N PHE A 347 -0.99 -3.08 -21.46
CA PHE A 347 -0.38 -3.79 -20.34
C PHE A 347 0.78 -4.67 -20.80
N VAL A 348 1.94 -4.47 -20.17
CA VAL A 348 3.10 -5.36 -20.26
C VAL A 348 3.62 -5.52 -18.84
N ASN A 349 3.71 -6.77 -18.38
CA ASN A 349 4.21 -7.06 -17.05
C ASN A 349 5.74 -6.93 -17.02
N TYR A 350 6.27 -5.98 -16.26
CA TYR A 350 7.71 -5.76 -16.04
C TYR A 350 8.14 -6.08 -14.59
N ASP A 351 7.36 -6.86 -13.83
CA ASP A 351 7.56 -7.03 -12.38
C ASP A 351 8.95 -7.58 -12.01
N LYS A 352 9.60 -8.34 -12.89
CA LYS A 352 10.94 -8.91 -12.66
C LYS A 352 12.09 -8.11 -13.26
N SER A 353 11.82 -6.90 -13.74
CA SER A 353 12.81 -6.04 -14.42
C SER A 353 13.71 -5.23 -13.48
N TYR A 354 13.72 -5.54 -12.18
CA TYR A 354 14.60 -4.90 -11.21
C TYR A 354 15.87 -5.73 -11.06
N PHE A 355 17.04 -5.21 -11.42
CA PHE A 355 18.32 -5.87 -11.15
C PHE A 355 18.79 -5.55 -9.73
N CYS A 356 19.39 -6.53 -9.06
CA CYS A 356 19.98 -6.34 -7.73
C CYS A 356 21.11 -7.32 -7.45
N THR A 357 21.84 -7.09 -6.36
CA THR A 357 22.79 -8.09 -5.84
C THR A 357 22.02 -9.29 -5.27
N LYS A 358 22.64 -10.49 -5.27
CA LYS A 358 21.96 -11.71 -4.82
C LYS A 358 21.49 -11.56 -3.37
N GLY A 359 20.18 -11.71 -3.17
CA GLY A 359 19.55 -11.55 -1.85
C GLY A 359 19.73 -10.15 -1.24
N TYR A 360 19.99 -9.13 -2.06
CA TYR A 360 20.31 -7.77 -1.62
C TYR A 360 21.52 -7.70 -0.67
N ALA A 361 22.41 -8.69 -0.73
CA ALA A 361 23.49 -8.88 0.24
C ALA A 361 24.79 -8.13 -0.08
N GLY A 362 24.83 -7.38 -1.20
CA GLY A 362 26.02 -6.74 -1.71
C GLY A 362 27.01 -7.72 -2.36
N LEU A 363 27.88 -7.21 -3.22
CA LEU A 363 28.96 -7.96 -3.86
C LEU A 363 30.26 -7.75 -3.08
N SER A 364 30.98 -8.84 -2.80
CA SER A 364 32.37 -8.74 -2.36
C SER A 364 33.26 -8.45 -3.56
N LEU A 365 34.13 -7.45 -3.43
CA LEU A 365 35.08 -7.06 -4.45
C LEU A 365 36.51 -7.59 -4.18
N ALA A 366 36.71 -8.38 -3.11
CA ALA A 366 38.03 -8.80 -2.65
C ALA A 366 38.83 -9.63 -3.68
N ASN A 367 38.14 -10.32 -4.59
CA ASN A 367 38.76 -11.15 -5.64
C ASN A 367 38.88 -10.40 -6.98
N ILE A 368 38.53 -9.12 -7.02
CA ILE A 368 38.61 -8.29 -8.22
C ILE A 368 40.00 -7.61 -8.19
N PRO A 369 40.82 -7.75 -9.25
CA PRO A 369 42.14 -7.14 -9.29
C PRO A 369 42.09 -5.62 -9.13
N LEU A 370 43.17 -5.04 -8.60
CA LEU A 370 43.30 -3.59 -8.45
C LEU A 370 43.18 -2.87 -9.80
N GLY A 371 42.60 -1.68 -9.78
CA GLY A 371 42.45 -0.84 -10.96
C GLY A 371 41.11 -0.11 -11.04
N GLN A 372 40.96 0.63 -12.12
CA GLN A 372 39.77 1.40 -12.43
C GLN A 372 38.90 0.67 -13.44
N TYR A 373 37.64 0.46 -13.10
CA TYR A 373 36.67 -0.27 -13.90
C TYR A 373 35.50 0.61 -14.27
N LYS A 374 35.19 0.69 -15.55
CA LYS A 374 33.94 1.25 -16.06
C LYS A 374 32.81 0.28 -15.82
N ILE A 375 31.69 0.77 -15.30
CA ILE A 375 30.54 -0.06 -14.95
C ILE A 375 29.50 -0.05 -16.08
N SER A 376 29.08 -1.23 -16.50
CA SER A 376 27.93 -1.41 -17.40
C SER A 376 27.10 -2.62 -17.00
N ILE A 377 25.82 -2.64 -17.38
CA ILE A 377 24.92 -3.77 -17.13
C ILE A 377 24.37 -4.23 -18.49
N GLU A 378 24.40 -5.53 -18.71
CA GLU A 378 23.72 -6.18 -19.82
C GLU A 378 22.44 -6.86 -19.34
N ILE A 379 21.37 -6.68 -20.10
CA ILE A 379 20.16 -7.51 -20.01
C ILE A 379 20.19 -8.54 -21.13
N ILE A 380 19.84 -9.78 -20.78
CA ILE A 380 19.72 -10.90 -21.69
C ILE A 380 18.29 -11.40 -21.57
N MET A 381 17.44 -11.21 -22.57
CA MET A 381 16.07 -11.67 -22.59
C MET A 381 16.01 -13.14 -23.01
N HIS A 382 15.10 -13.91 -22.43
CA HIS A 382 14.84 -15.30 -22.84
C HIS A 382 14.37 -15.40 -24.30
N SER A 383 13.74 -14.36 -24.83
CA SER A 383 13.36 -14.23 -26.23
C SER A 383 14.55 -14.03 -27.19
N GLY A 384 15.77 -13.87 -26.67
CA GLY A 384 17.02 -13.77 -27.44
C GLY A 384 17.49 -12.35 -27.71
N GLU A 385 16.81 -11.32 -27.20
CA GLU A 385 17.29 -9.94 -27.24
C GLU A 385 18.33 -9.66 -26.15
N HIS A 386 19.35 -8.87 -26.50
CA HIS A 386 20.38 -8.44 -25.56
C HIS A 386 20.56 -6.94 -25.66
N SER A 387 20.81 -6.27 -24.55
CA SER A 387 21.18 -4.86 -24.56
C SER A 387 22.15 -4.55 -23.43
N LYS A 388 23.20 -3.80 -23.74
CA LYS A 388 24.22 -3.40 -22.77
C LYS A 388 24.19 -1.90 -22.56
N MET A 389 23.91 -1.48 -21.34
CA MET A 389 23.79 -0.08 -20.95
C MET A 389 24.94 0.31 -20.03
N ARG A 390 25.59 1.44 -20.35
CA ARG A 390 26.60 2.03 -19.47
C ARG A 390 25.91 2.67 -18.27
N CYS A 391 26.49 2.47 -17.09
CA CYS A 391 26.02 3.13 -15.88
C CYS A 391 26.35 4.63 -15.97
N LYS A 392 25.30 5.47 -15.98
CA LYS A 392 25.43 6.93 -16.06
C LYS A 392 24.73 7.58 -14.88
N ARG A 393 25.49 8.35 -14.10
CA ARG A 393 24.99 9.19 -13.00
C ARG A 393 26.06 10.23 -12.69
N ASN A 394 25.65 11.46 -12.40
CA ASN A 394 26.58 12.47 -11.90
C ASN A 394 26.79 12.25 -10.40
N ILE A 395 28.04 12.03 -9.99
CA ILE A 395 28.46 11.79 -8.62
C ILE A 395 29.33 12.98 -8.21
N HIS A 396 28.76 13.90 -7.42
CA HIS A 396 29.42 15.14 -7.01
C HIS A 396 30.58 14.90 -6.02
N GLN A 397 30.45 13.89 -5.17
CA GLN A 397 31.48 13.45 -4.24
C GLN A 397 31.64 11.94 -4.37
N PRO A 398 32.88 11.43 -4.50
CA PRO A 398 33.10 10.00 -4.58
C PRO A 398 32.50 9.26 -3.38
N ILE A 399 31.91 8.11 -3.65
CA ILE A 399 31.38 7.22 -2.62
C ILE A 399 32.52 6.27 -2.25
N ILE A 400 33.03 6.40 -1.03
CA ILE A 400 34.18 5.62 -0.55
C ILE A 400 33.67 4.53 0.39
N SER A 401 34.21 3.32 0.27
CA SER A 401 33.88 2.21 1.18
C SER A 401 34.37 2.49 2.61
N PRO A 402 33.72 1.93 3.64
CA PRO A 402 34.15 2.11 5.04
C PRO A 402 35.60 1.73 5.32
N ASP A 403 36.15 0.74 4.61
CA ASP A 403 37.56 0.32 4.72
C ASP A 403 38.52 1.13 3.85
N GLY A 404 38.00 2.04 3.01
CA GLY A 404 38.81 2.89 2.12
C GLY A 404 39.40 2.20 0.90
N HIS A 405 39.15 0.90 0.69
CA HIS A 405 39.72 0.13 -0.42
C HIS A 405 38.99 0.33 -1.76
N TYR A 406 37.75 0.83 -1.73
CA TYR A 406 36.93 0.98 -2.92
C TYR A 406 36.37 2.39 -3.04
N GLU A 407 36.30 2.89 -4.27
CA GLU A 407 35.76 4.21 -4.58
C GLU A 407 34.85 4.16 -5.81
N ILE A 408 33.68 4.78 -5.72
CA ILE A 408 32.79 4.98 -6.85
C ILE A 408 32.76 6.48 -7.19
N PHE A 409 33.06 6.79 -8.45
CA PHE A 409 33.00 8.18 -8.95
C PHE A 409 32.46 8.22 -10.37
N SER A 410 32.20 9.44 -10.85
CA SER A 410 31.76 9.64 -12.23
C SER A 410 32.71 10.53 -13.00
N GLN A 411 33.02 10.15 -14.25
CA GLN A 411 33.78 10.96 -15.19
C GLN A 411 33.07 10.94 -16.55
N GLU A 412 32.87 12.12 -17.15
CA GLU A 412 32.13 12.29 -18.42
C GLU A 412 30.77 11.56 -18.41
N ASN A 413 30.04 11.67 -17.29
CA ASN A 413 28.78 10.99 -17.02
C ASN A 413 28.83 9.46 -16.97
N ASN A 414 30.00 8.81 -17.02
CA ASN A 414 30.13 7.37 -16.81
C ASN A 414 30.53 7.10 -15.36
N ILE A 415 30.00 6.01 -14.79
CA ILE A 415 30.36 5.57 -13.44
C ILE A 415 31.57 4.63 -13.52
N PHE A 416 32.51 4.85 -12.61
CA PHE A 416 33.69 4.03 -12.41
C PHE A 416 33.72 3.48 -10.98
N LEU A 417 34.25 2.27 -10.85
CA LEU A 417 34.65 1.64 -9.60
C LEU A 417 36.17 1.54 -9.61
N GLU A 418 36.82 2.17 -8.64
CA GLU A 418 38.26 2.03 -8.39
C GLU A 418 38.48 1.11 -7.20
N ILE A 419 39.45 0.21 -7.36
CA ILE A 419 39.88 -0.76 -6.36
C ILE A 419 41.36 -0.50 -6.09
N LYS A 420 41.67 -0.13 -4.83
CA LYS A 420 42.96 0.42 -4.38
C LYS A 420 43.83 -0.58 -3.65
#